data_AF-A0AA41YQK0-F1
#
_entry.id   AF-A0AA41YQK0-F1
#
_cell.length_a   1.000
_cell.length_b   1.000
_cell.length_c   1.000
_cell.angle_alpha   90.00
_cell.angle_beta   90.00
_cell.angle_gamma   90.00
#
_symmetry.space_group_name_H-M   'P 1'
#
loop_
_entity.id
_entity.type
_entity.pdbx_description
1 polymer ?
#
loop_
_entity_poly.entity_id
_entity_poly.type
_entity_poly.pdbx_seq_one_letter_code
_entity_poly.pdbx_strand_id
1 'polypeptide(L)'
;MTVARSRTRSTERRWLVLSTDGRHTTIGRATDPTPNEITALETALAAQGLAGWLAIAEGDYHAIRDPMHLMIVRELGNPGVAFSDAVAAFERIRSSR
;
A
#
# COMPACT_ATOMS: atom_id res chain seq x y z
N MET A 1 17.27 -4.87 38.84
CA MET A 1 17.72 -4.26 37.57
C MET A 1 16.71 -4.64 36.50
N THR A 2 15.68 -3.80 36.31
CA THR A 2 14.58 -4.08 35.38
C THR A 2 15.10 -3.84 33.96
N VAL A 3 15.21 -4.90 33.16
CA VAL A 3 15.49 -4.76 31.74
C VAL A 3 14.27 -4.08 31.12
N ALA A 4 14.41 -2.78 30.82
CA ALA A 4 13.47 -2.09 29.97
C ALA A 4 13.46 -2.83 28.64
N ARG A 5 12.40 -3.61 28.39
CA ARG A 5 12.12 -4.12 27.05
C ARG A 5 11.86 -2.90 26.19
N SER A 6 12.88 -2.43 25.49
CA SER A 6 12.73 -1.59 24.31
C SER A 6 11.86 -2.39 23.35
N ARG A 7 10.54 -2.14 23.39
CA ARG A 7 9.67 -2.46 22.27
C ARG A 7 10.14 -1.56 21.15
N THR A 8 11.10 -2.03 20.37
CA THR A 8 11.20 -1.62 18.98
C THR A 8 9.82 -1.91 18.41
N ARG A 9 8.95 -0.90 18.32
CA ARG A 9 7.77 -1.00 17.48
C ARG A 9 8.36 -1.18 16.10
N SER A 10 8.46 -2.41 15.61
CA SER A 10 8.66 -2.61 14.18
C SER A 10 7.46 -1.93 13.55
N THR A 11 7.66 -0.77 12.94
CA THR A 11 6.65 -0.11 12.13
C THR A 11 6.23 -1.16 11.12
N GLU A 12 4.99 -1.65 11.23
CA GLU A 12 4.60 -2.82 10.47
C GLU A 12 4.65 -2.46 8.99
N ARG A 13 5.44 -3.22 8.22
CA ARG A 13 5.55 -3.06 6.77
C ARG A 13 4.57 -4.00 6.11
N ARG A 14 3.84 -3.50 5.12
CA ARG A 14 2.88 -4.30 4.35
C ARG A 14 3.01 -3.99 2.88
N TRP A 15 2.94 -5.03 2.06
CA TRP A 15 2.80 -4.87 0.63
C TRP A 15 1.34 -4.55 0.29
N LEU A 16 1.14 -3.54 -0.54
CA LEU A 16 -0.18 -3.14 -1.00
C LEU A 16 -0.16 -2.85 -2.50
N VAL A 17 -1.28 -3.15 -3.15
CA VAL A 17 -1.62 -2.58 -4.46
C VAL A 17 -2.51 -1.38 -4.23
N LEU A 18 -2.09 -0.23 -4.75
CA LEU A 18 -2.87 1.00 -4.79
C LEU A 18 -3.32 1.24 -6.23
N SER A 19 -4.63 1.28 -6.47
CA SER A 19 -5.18 1.62 -7.79
C SER A 19 -5.27 3.13 -7.99
N THR A 20 -5.39 3.56 -9.25
CA THR A 20 -5.51 4.99 -9.63
C THR A 20 -6.69 5.71 -9.00
N ASP A 21 -7.74 5.01 -8.59
CA ASP A 21 -8.92 5.59 -7.93
C ASP A 21 -8.84 5.63 -6.39
N GLY A 22 -7.73 5.15 -5.82
CA GLY A 22 -7.49 5.10 -4.37
C GLY A 22 -7.94 3.82 -3.68
N ARG A 23 -8.61 2.88 -4.38
CA ARG A 23 -8.87 1.54 -3.82
C ARG A 23 -7.55 0.80 -3.63
N HIS A 24 -7.50 -0.03 -2.60
CA HIS A 24 -6.30 -0.76 -2.25
C HIS A 24 -6.57 -2.18 -1.78
N THR A 25 -5.57 -3.05 -1.94
CA THR A 25 -5.54 -4.41 -1.41
C THR A 25 -4.18 -4.68 -0.79
N THR A 26 -4.16 -5.14 0.47
CA THR A 26 -2.93 -5.66 1.11
C THR A 26 -2.65 -7.07 0.61
N ILE A 27 -1.43 -7.32 0.15
CA ILE A 27 -1.03 -8.61 -0.43
C ILE A 27 -0.09 -9.42 0.49
N GLY A 28 0.58 -8.78 1.46
CA GLY A 28 1.48 -9.47 2.38
C GLY A 28 2.16 -8.56 3.40
N ARG A 29 2.89 -9.14 4.36
CA ARG A 29 3.56 -8.41 5.45
C ARG A 29 5.08 -8.58 5.49
N ALA A 30 5.63 -9.66 4.95
CA ALA A 30 7.04 -10.01 5.21
C ALA A 30 7.84 -10.44 3.98
N THR A 31 7.18 -10.94 2.94
CA THR A 31 7.87 -11.48 1.75
C THR A 31 7.60 -10.58 0.56
N ASP A 32 8.67 -10.30 -0.20
CA ASP A 32 8.59 -9.57 -1.45
C ASP A 32 7.69 -10.33 -2.44
N PRO A 33 6.74 -9.64 -3.11
CA PRO A 33 5.90 -10.26 -4.12
C PRO A 33 6.73 -10.87 -5.23
N THR A 34 6.42 -12.10 -5.58
CA THR A 34 7.04 -12.80 -6.70
C THR A 34 6.63 -12.17 -8.04
N PRO A 35 7.42 -12.36 -9.11
CA PRO A 35 7.05 -11.87 -10.45
C PRO A 35 5.69 -12.37 -10.95
N ASN A 36 5.31 -13.60 -10.58
CA ASN A 36 4.01 -14.18 -10.93
C ASN A 36 2.86 -13.47 -10.20
N GLU A 37 3.04 -13.16 -8.91
CA GLU A 37 2.07 -12.38 -8.15
C GLU A 37 1.94 -10.96 -8.73
N ILE A 38 3.05 -10.31 -9.08
CA ILE A 38 3.02 -8.98 -9.70
C ILE A 38 2.23 -9.01 -11.02
N THR A 39 2.49 -9.99 -11.89
CA THR A 39 1.76 -10.16 -13.15
C THR A 39 0.26 -10.40 -12.93
N ALA A 40 -0.09 -11.20 -11.91
CA ALA A 40 -1.48 -11.45 -11.55
C ALA A 40 -2.19 -10.17 -11.06
N LEU A 41 -1.51 -9.34 -10.26
CA LEU A 41 -2.02 -8.06 -9.78
C LEU A 41 -2.21 -7.06 -10.92
N GLU A 42 -1.26 -6.96 -11.86
CA GLU A 42 -1.40 -6.16 -13.08
C GLU A 42 -2.61 -6.61 -13.91
N THR A 43 -2.78 -7.91 -14.10
CA THR A 43 -3.91 -8.49 -14.83
C THR A 43 -5.24 -8.19 -14.14
N ALA A 44 -5.29 -8.30 -12.80
CA ALA A 44 -6.49 -8.04 -12.02
C ALA A 44 -6.91 -6.56 -12.04
N LEU A 45 -5.95 -5.63 -12.07
CA LEU A 45 -6.20 -4.20 -12.28
C LEU A 45 -6.75 -3.96 -13.69
N ALA A 46 -6.09 -4.50 -14.71
CA ALA A 46 -6.50 -4.33 -16.11
C ALA A 46 -7.91 -4.88 -16.37
N ALA A 47 -8.27 -6.02 -15.77
CA ALA A 47 -9.62 -6.60 -15.86
C ALA A 47 -10.72 -5.68 -15.31
N GLN A 48 -10.36 -4.74 -14.43
CA GLN A 48 -11.26 -3.73 -13.86
C GLN A 48 -11.18 -2.39 -14.60
N GLY A 49 -10.41 -2.31 -15.70
CA GLY A 49 -10.13 -1.05 -16.39
C GLY A 49 -9.28 -0.09 -15.56
N LEU A 50 -8.53 -0.61 -14.59
CA LEU A 50 -7.67 0.15 -13.69
C LEU A 50 -6.19 -0.08 -13.98
N ALA A 51 -5.38 0.85 -13.50
CA ALA A 51 -3.95 0.73 -13.34
C ALA A 51 -3.59 1.10 -11.90
N GLY A 52 -2.32 1.03 -11.53
CA GLY A 52 -1.92 1.40 -10.18
C GLY A 52 -0.44 1.24 -9.90
N TRP A 53 -0.14 1.02 -8.62
CA TRP A 53 1.20 0.83 -8.10
C TRP A 53 1.25 -0.33 -7.14
N LEU A 54 2.35 -1.06 -7.20
CA LEU A 54 2.81 -1.84 -6.07
C LEU A 54 3.55 -0.89 -5.13
N ALA A 55 3.14 -0.87 -3.87
CA ALA A 55 3.73 -0.01 -2.86
C ALA A 55 3.92 -0.73 -1.53
N ILE A 56 4.84 -0.20 -0.72
CA ILE A 56 5.02 -0.60 0.67
C ILE A 56 4.28 0.41 1.53
N ALA A 57 3.49 -0.11 2.47
CA ALA A 57 2.82 0.63 3.50
C ALA A 57 3.57 0.48 4.82
N GLU A 58 3.96 1.59 5.44
CA GLU A 58 4.54 1.62 6.78
C GLU A 58 3.60 2.34 7.74
N GLY A 59 3.40 1.78 8.93
CA GLY A 59 2.60 2.41 9.98
C GLY A 59 1.26 1.73 10.21
N ASP A 60 0.37 2.44 10.91
CA ASP A 60 -0.91 1.91 11.33
C ASP A 60 -2.04 2.43 10.43
N TYR A 61 -2.78 1.50 9.82
CA TYR A 61 -3.92 1.80 8.98
C TYR A 61 -5.01 2.59 9.72
N HIS A 62 -5.15 2.42 11.03
CA HIS A 62 -6.17 3.10 11.83
C HIS A 62 -5.64 4.34 12.57
N ALA A 63 -4.34 4.64 12.48
CA ALA A 63 -3.81 5.82 13.13
C ALA A 63 -4.31 7.09 12.43
N ILE A 64 -4.90 7.97 13.25
CA ILE A 64 -5.39 9.29 12.82
C ILE A 64 -4.26 10.32 12.86
N ARG A 65 -3.40 10.24 13.89
CA ARG A 65 -2.34 11.23 14.14
C ARG A 65 -1.02 10.93 13.40
N ASP A 66 -0.84 9.68 12.97
CA ASP A 66 0.36 9.18 12.31
C ASP A 66 -0.06 8.21 11.20
N PRO A 67 -0.57 8.74 10.07
CA PRO A 67 -1.19 7.93 9.04
C PRO A 67 -0.17 7.03 8.35
N MET A 68 -0.65 5.90 7.84
CA MET A 68 0.16 4.95 7.10
C MET A 68 0.85 5.62 5.89
N HIS A 69 2.17 5.50 5.82
CA HIS A 69 2.97 6.04 4.73
C HIS A 69 3.08 5.04 3.58
N LEU A 70 2.79 5.49 2.36
CA LEU A 70 2.89 4.66 1.15
C LEU A 70 4.14 5.05 0.34
N MET A 71 4.96 4.05 0.03
CA MET A 71 6.17 4.19 -0.78
C MET A 71 6.03 3.41 -2.08
N ILE A 72 6.23 4.08 -3.21
CA ILE A 72 6.17 3.44 -4.54
C ILE A 72 7.30 2.43 -4.66
N VAL A 73 6.97 1.23 -5.13
CA VAL A 73 7.96 0.23 -5.56
C VAL A 73 7.99 0.13 -7.08
N ARG A 74 6.82 0.01 -7.72
CA ARG A 74 6.69 0.06 -9.19
C ARG A 74 5.28 0.39 -9.62
N GLU A 75 5.17 0.86 -10.86
CA GLU A 75 3.90 0.95 -11.57
C GLU A 75 3.40 -0.44 -11.97
N LEU A 76 2.08 -0.57 -12.01
CA LEU A 76 1.33 -1.73 -12.46
C LEU A 76 0.42 -1.26 -13.61
N GLY A 77 0.81 -1.58 -14.85
CA GLY A 77 0.21 -1.00 -16.05
C GLY A 77 0.76 0.40 -16.38
N ASN A 78 -0.09 1.30 -16.87
CA ASN A 78 0.25 2.69 -17.17
C ASN A 78 -0.68 3.63 -16.38
N PRO A 79 -0.39 3.89 -15.09
CA PRO A 79 -1.22 4.77 -14.27
C PRO A 79 -1.13 6.20 -14.81
N GLY A 80 -2.17 6.64 -15.54
CA GLY A 80 -2.24 7.96 -16.16
C GLY A 80 -2.49 9.13 -15.19
N VAL A 81 -2.23 8.95 -13.90
CA VAL A 81 -2.37 9.95 -12.83
C VAL A 81 -1.16 9.89 -11.91
N ALA A 82 -0.89 10.96 -11.16
CA ALA A 82 0.24 10.95 -10.23
C ALA A 82 -0.05 10.05 -9.02
N PHE A 83 1.00 9.39 -8.50
CA PHE A 83 0.87 8.57 -7.29
C PHE A 83 0.30 9.37 -6.10
N SER A 84 0.68 10.64 -5.96
CA SER A 84 0.14 11.54 -4.93
C SER A 84 -1.38 11.68 -5.00
N ASP A 85 -1.96 11.67 -6.20
CA ASP A 85 -3.40 11.80 -6.40
C ASP A 85 -4.12 10.53 -5.96
N ALA A 86 -3.53 9.37 -6.25
CA ALA A 86 -4.02 8.07 -5.79
C ALA A 86 -3.91 7.93 -4.26
N VAL A 87 -2.83 8.40 -3.65
CA VAL A 87 -2.68 8.45 -2.17
C VAL A 87 -3.74 9.36 -1.55
N ALA A 88 -3.99 10.53 -2.13
CA ALA A 88 -5.06 11.42 -1.66
C ALA A 88 -6.45 10.77 -1.77
N ALA A 89 -6.69 9.98 -2.83
CA ALA A 89 -7.92 9.21 -2.99
C ALA A 89 -8.05 8.09 -1.97
N PHE A 90 -6.96 7.36 -1.71
CA PHE A 90 -6.87 6.36 -0.66
C PHE A 90 -7.21 6.94 0.72
N GLU A 91 -6.62 8.09 1.08
CA GLU A 91 -6.87 8.74 2.37
C GLU A 91 -8.33 9.21 2.52
N ARG A 92 -8.96 9.69 1.43
CA ARG A 92 -10.40 10.01 1.42
C ARG A 92 -11.26 8.77 1.65
N ILE A 93 -10.94 7.65 1.01
CA ILE A 93 -11.66 6.38 1.23
C ILE A 93 -11.45 5.86 2.65
N ARG A 94 -10.23 6.01 3.19
CA ARG A 94 -9.90 5.54 4.54
C ARG A 94 -10.58 6.36 5.63
N SER A 95 -10.62 7.68 5.49
CA SER A 95 -11.24 8.60 6.46
C SER A 95 -12.76 8.63 6.44
N SER A 96 -13.40 8.00 5.44
CA SER A 96 -14.86 7.87 5.34
C SER A 96 -15.42 6.58 5.95
N ARG A 97 -14.55 5.72 6.53
CA ARG A 97 -14.91 4.48 7.22
C ARG A 97 -14.75 4.61 8.73
#